data_AF-A0A9P7FFF1-F1
#
_entry.id   AF-A0A9P7FFF1-F1
#
_cell.length_a   1.000
_cell.length_b   1.000
_cell.length_c   1.000
_cell.angle_alpha   90.00
_cell.angle_beta   90.00
_cell.angle_gamma   90.00
#
_symmetry.space_group_name_H-M   'P 1'
#
loop_
_entity.id
_entity.type
_entity.pdbx_description
1 polymer ?
#
loop_
_entity_poly.entity_id
_entity_poly.type
_entity_poly.pdbx_seq_one_letter_code
_entity_poly.pdbx_strand_id
1 'polypeptide(L)'
;QDTKLIDCILLRHLLDLTQAKLARLTAPPGTNRATQSILWRDALGTTHVYAEHLQIAQRLLNRTDTQLDSATVQFMADAKGMDLAIQKSSAIRETGDLVAHLKPRAICQEAFIQSISRHNVTEERPGLLAMVKFV
;
A
#
# COMPACT_ATOMS: atom_id res chain seq x y z
N GLN A 1 -19.66 17.08 -0.13
CA GLN A 1 -19.47 15.75 0.49
C GLN A 1 -18.63 14.84 -0.41
N ASP A 2 -18.74 14.99 -1.73
CA ASP A 2 -18.04 14.18 -2.75
C ASP A 2 -16.50 14.25 -2.69
N THR A 3 -15.91 15.40 -2.34
CA THR A 3 -14.45 15.56 -2.26
C THR A 3 -13.81 14.61 -1.23
N LYS A 4 -14.45 14.40 -0.07
CA LYS A 4 -13.94 13.50 0.96
C LYS A 4 -13.97 12.04 0.49
N LEU A 5 -15.05 11.65 -0.20
CA LEU A 5 -15.18 10.31 -0.76
C LEU A 5 -14.12 10.07 -1.85
N ILE A 6 -13.91 11.04 -2.74
CA ILE A 6 -12.87 10.98 -3.77
C ILE A 6 -11.48 10.87 -3.15
N ASP A 7 -11.17 11.67 -2.12
CA ASP A 7 -9.90 11.61 -1.41
C ASP A 7 -9.68 10.21 -0.79
N CYS A 8 -10.69 9.63 -0.13
CA CYS A 8 -10.60 8.27 0.41
C CYS A 8 -10.35 7.22 -0.69
N ILE A 9 -11.04 7.33 -1.83
CA ILE A 9 -10.84 6.42 -2.97
C ILE A 9 -9.40 6.53 -3.50
N LEU A 10 -8.87 7.75 -3.64
CA LEU A 10 -7.50 7.99 -4.10
C LEU A 10 -6.47 7.43 -3.13
N LEU A 11 -6.61 7.68 -1.83
CA LEU A 11 -5.71 7.15 -0.82
C LEU A 11 -5.76 5.62 -0.74
N ARG A 12 -6.94 5.02 -0.93
CA ARG A 12 -7.06 3.56 -1.02
C ARG A 12 -6.37 3.02 -2.26
N HIS A 13 -6.52 3.68 -3.41
CA HIS A 13 -5.83 3.29 -4.63
C HIS A 13 -4.31 3.36 -4.48
N LEU A 14 -3.78 4.37 -3.79
CA LEU A 14 -2.36 4.48 -3.46
C LEU A 14 -1.86 3.28 -2.64
N LEU A 15 -2.66 2.85 -1.66
CA LEU A 15 -2.37 1.67 -0.87
C LEU A 15 -2.37 0.40 -1.74
N ASP A 16 -3.37 0.22 -2.59
CA ASP A 16 -3.45 -0.92 -3.50
C ASP A 16 -2.27 -0.97 -4.48
N LEU A 17 -1.85 0.19 -5.02
CA LEU A 17 -0.66 0.29 -5.88
C LEU A 17 0.61 -0.10 -5.13
N THR A 18 0.75 0.37 -3.89
CA THR A 18 1.89 0.04 -3.03
C THR A 18 1.96 -1.46 -2.78
N GLN A 19 0.86 -2.06 -2.33
CA GLN A 19 0.78 -3.49 -2.07
C GLN A 19 0.98 -4.32 -3.34
N ALA A 20 0.44 -3.88 -4.47
CA ALA A 20 0.67 -4.54 -5.75
C ALA A 20 2.14 -4.50 -6.18
N LYS A 21 2.83 -3.37 -5.94
CA LYS A 21 4.26 -3.25 -6.22
C LYS A 21 5.08 -4.18 -5.33
N LEU A 22 4.78 -4.27 -4.03
CA LEU A 22 5.39 -5.23 -3.12
C LEU A 22 5.13 -6.69 -3.54
N ALA A 23 3.88 -7.01 -3.89
CA ALA A 23 3.51 -8.34 -4.36
C ALA A 23 4.28 -8.76 -5.60
N ARG A 24 4.56 -7.85 -6.55
CA ARG A 24 5.33 -8.18 -7.76
C ARG A 24 6.74 -8.66 -7.45
N LEU A 25 7.31 -8.18 -6.35
CA LEU A 25 8.65 -8.57 -5.93
C LEU A 25 8.62 -10.00 -5.38
N THR A 26 7.53 -10.39 -4.72
CA THR A 26 7.45 -11.64 -3.96
C THR A 26 6.62 -12.75 -4.63
N ALA A 27 5.77 -12.39 -5.60
CA ALA A 27 4.87 -13.32 -6.28
C ALA A 27 5.54 -13.98 -7.50
N PRO A 28 5.10 -15.18 -7.90
CA PRO A 28 5.60 -15.84 -9.10
C PRO A 28 5.43 -15.00 -10.38
N PRO A 29 6.35 -15.10 -11.35
CA PRO A 29 6.22 -14.46 -12.66
C PRO A 29 4.90 -14.86 -13.34
N GLY A 30 4.23 -13.90 -13.99
CA GLY A 30 2.96 -14.15 -14.72
C GLY A 30 1.69 -13.92 -13.91
N THR A 31 1.79 -13.55 -12.63
CA THR A 31 0.63 -13.27 -11.80
C THR A 31 -0.08 -11.96 -12.19
N ASN A 32 -1.41 -12.00 -12.37
CA ASN A 32 -2.22 -10.87 -12.86
C ASN A 32 -2.15 -9.64 -11.93
N ARG A 33 -1.95 -8.44 -12.51
CA ARG A 33 -1.90 -7.16 -11.78
C ARG A 33 -3.16 -6.84 -10.98
N ALA A 34 -4.33 -7.25 -11.46
CA ALA A 34 -5.62 -6.94 -10.83
C ALA A 34 -5.78 -7.59 -9.44
N THR A 35 -4.99 -8.62 -9.12
CA THR A 35 -5.06 -9.37 -7.86
C THR A 35 -3.82 -9.18 -6.98
N GLN A 36 -2.86 -8.36 -7.39
CA GLN A 36 -1.57 -8.27 -6.68
C GLN A 36 -1.67 -7.67 -5.27
N SER A 37 -2.51 -6.66 -5.03
CA SER A 37 -2.73 -6.17 -3.66
C SER A 37 -3.40 -7.21 -2.76
N ILE A 38 -4.25 -8.07 -3.33
CA ILE A 38 -4.87 -9.21 -2.62
C ILE A 38 -3.79 -10.24 -2.29
N LEU A 39 -2.95 -10.61 -3.25
CA LEU A 39 -1.87 -11.58 -3.04
C LEU A 39 -0.86 -11.15 -1.99
N TRP A 40 -0.54 -9.86 -1.92
CA TRP A 40 0.29 -9.34 -0.83
C TRP A 40 -0.37 -9.59 0.52
N ARG A 41 -1.65 -9.25 0.68
CA ARG A 41 -2.40 -9.46 1.93
C ARG A 41 -2.52 -10.94 2.27
N ASP A 42 -2.84 -11.79 1.30
CA ASP A 42 -2.93 -13.24 1.48
C ASP A 42 -1.58 -13.82 1.92
N ALA A 43 -0.46 -13.31 1.37
CA ALA A 43 0.88 -13.73 1.76
C ALA A 43 1.27 -13.29 3.18
N LEU A 44 0.71 -12.18 3.68
CA LEU A 44 0.87 -11.78 5.09
C LEU A 44 0.07 -12.67 6.05
N GLY A 45 -0.95 -13.34 5.56
CA GLY A 45 -1.80 -14.26 6.32
C GLY A 45 -2.97 -13.56 7.02
N THR A 46 -3.60 -14.28 7.95
CA THR A 46 -4.81 -13.84 8.66
C THR A 46 -4.54 -13.33 10.08
N THR A 47 -3.27 -13.23 10.50
CA THR A 47 -2.94 -12.74 11.84
C THR A 47 -3.34 -11.27 11.97
N HIS A 48 -3.80 -10.88 13.16
CA HIS A 48 -4.07 -9.48 13.47
C HIS A 48 -2.92 -8.84 14.27
N VAL A 49 -1.85 -9.60 14.51
CA VAL A 49 -0.68 -9.14 15.26
C VAL A 49 0.26 -8.43 14.30
N TYR A 50 0.34 -7.10 14.42
CA TYR A 50 1.20 -6.26 13.60
C TYR A 50 2.66 -6.76 13.53
N ALA A 51 3.24 -7.16 14.67
CA ALA A 51 4.62 -7.63 14.72
C ALA A 51 4.84 -8.89 13.87
N GLU A 52 3.85 -9.79 13.81
CA GLU A 52 3.91 -10.99 12.99
C GLU A 52 3.80 -10.64 11.50
N HIS A 53 2.88 -9.74 11.13
CA HIS A 53 2.80 -9.23 9.74
C HIS A 53 4.11 -8.58 9.28
N LEU A 54 4.76 -7.80 10.14
CA LEU A 54 6.02 -7.16 9.79
C LEU A 54 7.12 -8.21 9.56
N GLN A 55 7.21 -9.21 10.42
CA GLN A 55 8.16 -10.32 10.27
C GLN A 55 7.88 -11.15 9.00
N ILE A 56 6.61 -11.37 8.65
CA ILE A 56 6.24 -12.07 7.42
C ILE A 56 6.63 -11.22 6.20
N ALA A 57 6.28 -9.94 6.18
CA ALA A 57 6.64 -9.02 5.10
C ALA A 57 8.16 -8.97 4.87
N GLN A 58 8.94 -8.83 5.93
CA GLN A 58 10.40 -8.84 5.87
C GLN A 58 10.93 -10.17 5.33
N ARG A 59 10.39 -11.31 5.77
CA ARG A 59 10.78 -12.62 5.23
C ARG A 59 10.46 -12.74 3.75
N LEU A 60 9.29 -12.29 3.31
CA LEU A 60 8.90 -12.34 1.90
C LEU A 60 9.82 -11.49 1.03
N LEU A 61 10.14 -10.27 1.47
CA LEU A 61 10.98 -9.32 0.73
C LEU A 61 12.48 -9.66 0.79
N ASN A 62 12.94 -10.37 1.84
CA ASN A 62 14.33 -10.82 1.95
C ASN A 62 14.57 -12.18 1.31
N ARG A 63 13.53 -12.97 1.03
CA ARG A 63 13.64 -14.27 0.35
C ARG A 63 13.85 -14.16 -1.15
N THR A 64 13.65 -12.97 -1.73
CA THR A 64 13.74 -12.82 -3.17
C THR A 64 15.19 -12.93 -3.62
N ASP A 65 15.47 -13.88 -4.51
CA ASP A 65 16.75 -14.04 -5.22
C ASP A 65 17.06 -12.85 -6.15
N THR A 66 16.19 -11.84 -6.14
CA THR A 66 16.24 -10.64 -6.97
C THR A 66 16.79 -9.49 -6.14
N GLN A 67 17.79 -8.79 -6.68
CA GLN A 67 18.31 -7.58 -6.07
C GLN A 67 17.20 -6.51 -6.01
N LEU A 68 16.81 -6.11 -4.81
CA LEU A 68 15.84 -5.04 -4.61
C LEU A 68 16.40 -3.72 -5.14
N ASP A 69 15.56 -2.95 -5.84
CA ASP A 69 15.94 -1.61 -6.27
C ASP A 69 16.05 -0.64 -5.08
N SER A 70 16.74 0.49 -5.30
CA SER A 70 16.98 1.48 -4.24
C SER A 70 15.69 2.05 -3.66
N ALA A 71 14.66 2.23 -4.48
CA ALA A 71 13.37 2.75 -4.06
C ALA A 71 12.65 1.78 -3.10
N THR A 72 12.73 0.47 -3.37
CA THR A 72 12.17 -0.59 -2.54
C THR A 72 12.91 -0.68 -1.22
N VAL A 73 14.25 -0.66 -1.24
CA VAL A 73 15.07 -0.67 -0.02
C VAL A 73 14.74 0.55 0.86
N GLN A 74 14.63 1.73 0.25
CA GLN A 74 14.26 2.94 0.96
C GLN A 74 12.84 2.87 1.55
N PHE A 75 11.87 2.34 0.80
CA PHE A 75 10.50 2.17 1.28
C PHE A 75 10.42 1.17 2.44
N MET A 76 11.15 0.06 2.37
CA MET A 76 11.21 -0.93 3.45
C MET A 76 11.80 -0.36 4.74
N ALA A 77 12.67 0.64 4.64
CA ALA A 77 13.22 1.34 5.80
C ALA A 77 12.25 2.38 6.39
N ASP A 78 11.20 2.78 5.67
CA ASP A 78 10.17 3.69 6.16
C ASP A 78 9.12 2.93 6.98
N ALA A 79 9.25 2.99 8.31
CA ALA A 79 8.33 2.31 9.22
C ALA A 79 6.87 2.73 9.02
N LYS A 80 6.60 4.01 8.71
CA LYS A 80 5.22 4.51 8.55
C LYS A 80 4.61 4.05 7.23
N GLY A 81 5.41 4.01 6.16
CA GLY A 81 4.99 3.43 4.88
C GLY A 81 4.72 1.93 5.00
N MET A 82 5.64 1.20 5.62
CA MET A 82 5.49 -0.24 5.84
C MET A 82 4.29 -0.56 6.74
N ASP A 83 4.06 0.20 7.82
CA ASP A 83 2.88 0.06 8.70
C ASP A 83 1.57 0.02 7.92
N LEU A 84 1.40 0.96 7.00
CA LEU A 84 0.20 1.06 6.18
C LEU A 84 0.14 -0.07 5.13
N ALA A 85 1.29 -0.46 4.56
CA ALA A 85 1.37 -1.51 3.54
C ALA A 85 1.05 -2.91 4.11
N ILE A 86 1.43 -3.20 5.35
CA ILE A 86 1.25 -4.51 6.01
C ILE A 86 0.00 -4.58 6.90
N GLN A 87 -0.90 -3.60 6.78
CA GLN A 87 -2.23 -3.62 7.38
C GLN A 87 -2.28 -3.33 8.88
N LYS A 88 -1.70 -2.21 9.31
CA LYS A 88 -2.12 -1.54 10.55
C LYS A 88 -3.56 -1.00 10.38
N SER A 89 -4.37 -1.05 11.44
CA SER A 89 -5.68 -0.37 11.47
C SER A 89 -5.51 1.08 11.02
N SER A 90 -6.29 1.49 10.03
CA SER A 90 -6.16 2.77 9.36
C SER A 90 -7.53 3.31 8.98
N ALA A 91 -7.72 4.61 9.15
CA ALA A 91 -8.98 5.30 8.84
C ALA A 91 -9.36 5.15 7.35
N ILE A 92 -8.38 4.94 6.47
CA ILE A 92 -8.58 4.69 5.03
C ILE A 92 -9.27 3.34 4.79
N ARG A 93 -9.21 2.41 5.74
CA ARG A 93 -9.77 1.05 5.62
C ARG A 93 -11.09 0.83 6.38
N GLU A 94 -11.47 1.71 7.30
CA GLU A 94 -12.61 1.51 8.22
C GLU A 94 -13.99 1.71 7.58
N THR A 95 -14.07 2.46 6.48
CA THR A 95 -15.32 2.58 5.69
C THR A 95 -15.42 1.42 4.70
N GLY A 96 -16.38 0.52 4.96
CA GLY A 96 -16.59 -0.78 4.31
C GLY A 96 -16.34 -0.90 2.80
N ASP A 97 -15.82 -2.08 2.44
CA ASP A 97 -15.26 -2.63 1.19
C ASP A 97 -16.00 -2.42 -0.16
N LEU A 98 -16.86 -1.42 -0.35
CA LEU A 98 -17.79 -1.45 -1.49
C LEU A 98 -17.33 -0.76 -2.78
N VAL A 99 -16.36 0.15 -2.81
CA VAL A 99 -16.02 0.82 -4.09
C VAL A 99 -14.57 1.27 -4.17
N ALA A 100 -13.68 0.44 -4.71
CA ALA A 100 -12.40 0.91 -5.26
C ALA A 100 -11.95 0.12 -6.50
N HIS A 101 -12.90 -0.34 -7.33
CA HIS A 101 -12.57 -0.77 -8.69
C HIS A 101 -12.43 0.43 -9.63
N LEU A 102 -11.54 1.37 -9.32
CA LEU A 102 -11.09 2.32 -10.34
C LEU A 102 -10.22 1.54 -11.32
N LYS A 103 -10.71 1.37 -12.55
CA LYS A 103 -9.87 0.96 -13.69
C LYS A 103 -8.61 1.83 -13.70
N PRO A 104 -7.44 1.28 -14.07
CA PRO A 104 -6.19 2.02 -14.03
C PRO A 104 -6.23 3.15 -15.07
N ARG A 105 -6.69 4.33 -14.67
CA ARG A 105 -6.21 5.58 -15.23
C ARG A 105 -4.94 5.89 -14.47
N ALA A 106 -3.87 6.25 -15.18
CA ALA A 106 -2.66 6.74 -14.52
C ALA A 106 -3.04 7.96 -13.67
N ILE A 107 -3.06 7.78 -12.35
CA ILE A 107 -3.28 8.85 -11.39
C ILE A 107 -1.91 9.47 -11.15
N CYS A 108 -1.77 10.78 -11.38
CA CYS A 108 -0.49 11.46 -11.17
C CYS A 108 -0.19 11.63 -9.67
N GLN A 109 1.09 11.76 -9.33
CA GLN A 109 1.53 11.90 -7.93
C GLN A 109 0.91 13.11 -7.24
N GLU A 110 0.68 14.20 -7.98
CA GLU A 110 0.08 15.43 -7.46
C GLU A 110 -1.34 15.20 -6.94
N ALA A 111 -2.12 14.33 -7.59
CA ALA A 111 -3.47 14.01 -7.13
C ALA A 111 -3.46 13.28 -5.77
N PHE A 112 -2.48 12.40 -5.55
CA PHE A 112 -2.30 11.77 -4.24
C PHE A 112 -1.86 12.79 -3.19
N ILE A 113 -0.86 13.62 -3.49
CA ILE A 113 -0.36 14.66 -2.56
C ILE A 113 -1.49 15.61 -2.14
N GLN A 114 -2.32 16.04 -3.08
CA GLN A 114 -3.48 16.88 -2.81
C GLN A 114 -4.53 16.17 -1.94
N SER A 115 -4.74 14.87 -2.16
CA SER A 115 -5.67 14.09 -1.32
C SER A 115 -5.12 13.94 0.10
N ILE A 116 -3.82 13.68 0.26
CA ILE A 116 -3.13 13.60 1.56
C ILE A 116 -3.16 14.95 2.29
N SER A 117 -3.05 16.06 1.57
CA SER A 117 -3.07 17.39 2.17
C SER A 117 -4.46 17.75 2.73
N ARG A 118 -5.53 17.32 2.04
CA ARG A 118 -6.93 17.48 2.46
C ARG A 118 -7.42 16.44 3.46
N HIS A 119 -6.77 15.28 3.52
CA HIS A 119 -7.14 14.23 4.46
C HIS A 119 -6.70 14.61 5.87
N ASN A 120 -7.64 14.63 6.82
CA ASN A 120 -7.43 15.11 8.19
C ASN A 120 -6.66 14.14 9.10
N VAL A 121 -6.11 13.04 8.55
CA VAL A 121 -5.40 12.03 9.35
C VAL A 121 -3.91 12.36 9.38
N THR A 122 -3.53 13.16 10.38
CA THR A 122 -2.16 13.64 10.57
C THR A 122 -1.16 12.52 10.83
N GLU A 123 -1.59 11.44 11.51
CA GLU A 123 -0.72 10.33 11.89
C GLU A 123 -0.30 9.44 10.71
N GLU A 124 -1.15 9.31 9.69
CA GLU A 124 -0.90 8.47 8.51
C GLU A 124 -0.17 9.23 7.40
N ARG A 125 -0.21 10.57 7.44
CA ARG A 125 0.41 11.44 6.42
C ARG A 125 1.86 11.06 6.08
N PRO A 126 2.76 10.79 7.04
CA PRO A 126 4.13 10.38 6.71
C PRO A 126 4.18 9.09 5.89
N GLY A 127 3.39 8.09 6.26
CA GLY A 127 3.33 6.81 5.55
C GLY A 127 2.72 6.93 4.16
N LEU A 128 1.69 7.76 4.01
CA LEU A 128 1.09 8.03 2.70
C LEU A 128 2.06 8.75 1.76
N LEU A 129 2.85 9.71 2.28
CA LEU A 129 3.88 10.37 1.47
C LEU A 129 5.00 9.41 1.07
N ALA A 130 5.37 8.46 1.94
CA ALA A 130 6.31 7.40 1.60
C ALA A 130 5.77 6.51 0.47
N MET A 131 4.48 6.16 0.52
CA MET A 131 3.81 5.40 -0.54
C MET A 131 3.80 6.15 -1.88
N VAL A 132 3.52 7.46 -1.89
CA VAL A 132 3.54 8.26 -3.15
C VAL A 132 4.91 8.24 -3.81
N LYS A 133 5.99 8.33 -3.02
CA LYS A 133 7.36 8.26 -3.54
C LYS A 133 7.71 6.87 -4.07
N PHE A 134 7.07 5.84 -3.54
CA PHE A 134 7.36 4.45 -3.86
C PHE A 134 6.62 3.97 -5.11
N VAL A 135 5.36 4.36 -5.36
CA VAL A 135 4.55 3.82 -6.47
C VAL A 135 4.86 4.43 -7.84
#